data_AF-A0A4R2NTD6-F1
#
_entry.id   AF-A0A4R2NTD6-F1
#
_cell.length_a   1.000
_cell.length_b   1.000
_cell.length_c   1.000
_cell.angle_alpha   90.00
_cell.angle_beta   90.00
_cell.angle_gamma   90.00
#
_symmetry.space_group_name_H-M   'P 1'
#
loop_
_entity.id
_entity.type
_entity.pdbx_description
1 polymer ?
#
loop_
_entity_poly.entity_id
_entity_poly.type
_entity_poly.pdbx_seq_one_letter_code
_entity_poly.pdbx_strand_id
1 'polypeptide(L)'
;MIFEYFNLKKEKTSIELPVSKELFNKTIQEVKGLDLINMNYNWLFWDLRDYLFEKIIIDSFQTKVESFCRKIQESKFDFLTNVDSESLKVVQIYYHVYYWSEIFIASEPENSFHKNEMVEDRLELILEFDLKELRHLLIELLIVFNVDYKEFIEDESIETHELMVDELVENLLRKSWAKIKKETNSKIVGTLFEGTGLGSTIDIDTSEKIGDTEDEIIDFFNKKI
;
A
#
# COMPACT_ATOMS: atom_id res chain seq x y z
N MET A 1 -16.54 -8.05 -14.32
CA MET A 1 -16.63 -9.14 -15.35
C MET A 1 -15.58 -10.21 -15.05
N ILE A 2 -15.83 -11.47 -15.39
CA ILE A 2 -14.81 -12.52 -15.19
C ILE A 2 -13.87 -12.54 -16.38
N PHE A 3 -12.56 -12.41 -16.12
CA PHE A 3 -11.49 -12.58 -17.09
C PHE A 3 -10.78 -13.91 -16.83
N GLU A 4 -10.81 -14.80 -17.80
CA GLU A 4 -10.11 -16.08 -17.74
C GLU A 4 -8.73 -15.94 -18.35
N TYR A 5 -7.71 -16.45 -17.67
CA TYR A 5 -6.32 -16.42 -18.14
C TYR A 5 -5.57 -17.68 -17.69
N PHE A 6 -4.40 -17.93 -18.28
CA PHE A 6 -3.49 -18.98 -17.80
C PHE A 6 -2.43 -18.35 -16.90
N ASN A 7 -2.24 -18.83 -15.68
CA ASN A 7 -1.17 -18.33 -14.81
C ASN A 7 0.23 -18.78 -15.27
N LEU A 8 1.30 -18.35 -14.59
CA LEU A 8 2.67 -18.77 -14.90
C LEU A 8 2.90 -20.30 -14.78
N LYS A 9 2.03 -21.02 -14.05
CA LYS A 9 2.03 -22.49 -13.95
C LYS A 9 1.24 -23.18 -15.07
N LYS A 10 0.72 -22.41 -16.03
CA LYS A 10 -0.14 -22.86 -17.15
C LYS A 10 -1.47 -23.46 -16.69
N GLU A 11 -1.95 -23.06 -15.52
CA GLU A 11 -3.25 -23.46 -15.00
C GLU A 11 -4.29 -22.42 -15.41
N LYS A 12 -5.45 -22.90 -15.87
CA LYS A 12 -6.57 -22.00 -16.17
C LYS A 12 -7.11 -21.43 -14.87
N THR A 13 -7.12 -20.11 -14.77
CA THR A 13 -7.59 -19.35 -13.63
C THR A 13 -8.51 -18.22 -14.09
N SER A 14 -9.13 -17.52 -13.14
CA SER A 14 -10.03 -16.42 -13.43
C SER A 14 -9.92 -15.32 -12.38
N ILE A 15 -10.03 -14.08 -12.81
CA ILE A 15 -10.11 -12.92 -11.92
C ILE A 15 -11.35 -12.08 -12.28
N GLU A 16 -12.02 -11.56 -11.25
CA GLU A 16 -13.08 -10.59 -11.46
C GLU A 16 -12.48 -9.20 -11.66
N LEU A 17 -12.68 -8.64 -12.84
CA LEU A 17 -12.29 -7.27 -13.18
C LEU A 17 -13.42 -6.29 -12.80
N PRO A 18 -13.12 -5.11 -12.24
CA PRO A 18 -14.10 -4.11 -11.80
C PRO A 18 -14.69 -3.30 -12.95
N VAL A 19 -14.97 -3.96 -14.08
CA VAL A 19 -15.49 -3.36 -15.31
C VAL A 19 -16.64 -4.18 -15.87
N SER A 20 -17.59 -3.49 -16.52
CA SER A 20 -18.69 -4.15 -17.21
C SER A 20 -18.20 -4.77 -18.53
N LYS A 21 -18.84 -5.87 -18.94
CA LYS A 21 -18.53 -6.53 -20.22
C LYS A 21 -18.74 -5.59 -21.41
N GLU A 22 -19.74 -4.71 -21.32
CA GLU A 22 -20.02 -3.71 -22.36
C GLU A 22 -18.87 -2.71 -22.52
N LEU A 23 -18.42 -2.11 -21.41
CA LEU A 23 -17.32 -1.15 -21.43
C LEU A 23 -16.00 -1.79 -21.88
N PHE A 24 -15.71 -3.01 -21.41
CA PHE A 24 -14.52 -3.75 -21.82
C PHE A 24 -14.51 -4.04 -23.32
N ASN A 25 -15.62 -4.53 -23.88
CA ASN A 25 -15.74 -4.81 -25.31
C ASN A 25 -15.68 -3.53 -26.15
N LYS A 26 -16.28 -2.44 -25.67
CA LYS A 26 -16.18 -1.13 -26.31
C LYS A 26 -14.73 -0.66 -26.37
N THR A 27 -14.00 -0.81 -25.26
CA THR A 27 -12.58 -0.44 -25.17
C THR A 27 -11.75 -1.22 -26.21
N ILE A 28 -11.92 -2.55 -26.31
CA ILE A 28 -11.24 -3.37 -27.33
C ILE A 28 -11.41 -2.79 -28.74
N GLN A 29 -12.61 -2.33 -29.09
CA GLN A 29 -12.88 -1.78 -30.43
C GLN A 29 -12.20 -0.44 -30.65
N GLU A 30 -12.13 0.40 -29.62
CA GLU A 30 -11.58 1.76 -29.70
C GLU A 30 -10.04 1.77 -29.74
N VAL A 31 -9.41 0.77 -29.11
CA VAL A 31 -7.94 0.76 -28.92
C VAL A 31 -7.19 -0.15 -29.87
N LYS A 32 -7.91 -0.92 -30.68
CA LYS A 32 -7.32 -1.93 -31.54
C LYS A 32 -6.25 -1.36 -32.47
N GLY A 33 -5.02 -1.84 -32.32
CA GLY A 33 -3.86 -1.47 -33.13
C GLY A 33 -3.24 -0.12 -32.75
N LEU A 34 -3.71 0.51 -31.68
CA LEU A 34 -3.08 1.70 -31.11
C LEU A 34 -1.86 1.30 -30.28
N ASP A 35 -0.94 2.24 -30.15
CA ASP A 35 0.22 2.16 -29.28
C ASP A 35 -0.14 2.59 -27.86
N LEU A 36 0.17 1.75 -26.87
CA LEU A 36 -0.20 1.91 -25.47
C LEU A 36 0.28 3.25 -24.87
N ILE A 37 1.47 3.74 -25.21
CA ILE A 37 1.97 5.03 -24.71
C ILE A 37 1.19 6.20 -25.32
N ASN A 38 0.79 6.06 -26.59
CA ASN A 38 0.00 7.07 -27.28
C ASN A 38 -1.51 7.02 -26.96
N MET A 39 -1.95 6.02 -26.19
CA MET A 39 -3.32 5.87 -25.72
C MET A 39 -3.61 6.78 -24.51
N ASN A 40 -3.35 8.09 -24.68
CA ASN A 40 -3.50 9.17 -23.69
C ASN A 40 -4.92 9.34 -23.07
N TYR A 41 -5.87 8.41 -23.32
CA TYR A 41 -7.24 8.48 -22.84
C TYR A 41 -7.89 7.12 -22.50
N ASN A 42 -7.13 6.02 -22.42
CA ASN A 42 -7.67 4.75 -21.90
C ASN A 42 -7.20 4.49 -20.47
N TRP A 43 -7.80 5.25 -19.56
CA TRP A 43 -7.83 5.01 -18.11
C TRP A 43 -8.08 3.54 -17.79
N LEU A 44 -8.89 2.82 -18.58
CA LEU A 44 -9.25 1.45 -18.26
C LEU A 44 -8.06 0.50 -18.12
N PHE A 45 -7.05 0.55 -19.00
CA PHE A 45 -5.91 -0.38 -18.84
C PHE A 45 -5.10 -0.07 -17.59
N TRP A 46 -4.81 1.21 -17.35
CA TRP A 46 -4.04 1.66 -16.19
C TRP A 46 -4.80 1.44 -14.88
N ASP A 47 -6.11 1.69 -14.85
CA ASP A 47 -6.97 1.37 -13.71
C ASP A 47 -7.03 -0.15 -13.44
N LEU A 48 -7.07 -0.96 -14.50
CA LEU A 48 -6.99 -2.42 -14.36
C LEU A 48 -5.61 -2.86 -13.86
N ARG A 49 -4.52 -2.21 -14.28
CA ARG A 49 -3.19 -2.47 -13.74
C ARG A 49 -3.14 -2.19 -12.24
N ASP A 50 -3.59 -1.01 -11.81
CA ASP A 50 -3.58 -0.61 -10.40
C ASP A 50 -4.42 -1.56 -9.56
N TYR A 51 -5.61 -1.90 -10.06
CA TYR A 51 -6.49 -2.89 -9.44
C TYR A 51 -5.81 -4.26 -9.31
N LEU A 52 -5.15 -4.75 -10.37
CA LEU A 52 -4.49 -6.05 -10.36
C LEU A 52 -3.27 -6.06 -9.44
N PHE A 53 -2.52 -4.95 -9.37
CA PHE A 53 -1.45 -4.78 -8.40
C PHE A 53 -2.00 -4.87 -6.97
N GLU A 54 -3.08 -4.14 -6.67
CA GLU A 54 -3.75 -4.22 -5.37
C GLU A 54 -4.18 -5.67 -5.07
N LYS A 55 -4.84 -6.35 -6.02
CA LYS A 55 -5.39 -7.70 -5.81
C LYS A 55 -4.37 -8.81 -5.70
N ILE A 56 -3.29 -8.75 -6.47
CA ILE A 56 -2.30 -9.84 -6.52
C ILE A 56 -1.22 -9.61 -5.47
N ILE A 57 -0.79 -8.36 -5.28
CA ILE A 57 0.35 -8.01 -4.45
C ILE A 57 -0.11 -7.50 -3.08
N ILE A 58 -0.83 -6.38 -3.03
CA ILE A 58 -1.17 -5.70 -1.77
C ILE A 58 -2.08 -6.58 -0.89
N ASP A 59 -3.15 -7.15 -1.45
CA ASP A 59 -4.08 -8.03 -0.74
C ASP A 59 -3.38 -9.28 -0.18
N SER A 60 -2.29 -9.73 -0.80
CA SER A 60 -1.50 -10.88 -0.30
C SER A 60 -0.83 -10.59 1.06
N PHE A 61 -0.62 -9.31 1.37
CA PHE A 61 0.03 -8.86 2.60
C PHE A 61 -0.95 -8.61 3.75
N GLN A 62 -2.26 -8.63 3.51
CA GLN A 62 -3.30 -8.32 4.50
C GLN A 62 -3.05 -8.99 5.86
N THR A 63 -2.87 -10.31 5.88
CA THR A 63 -2.66 -11.06 7.12
C THR A 63 -1.38 -10.66 7.86
N LYS A 64 -0.30 -10.36 7.13
CA LYS A 64 0.99 -9.95 7.73
C LYS A 64 0.87 -8.56 8.33
N VAL A 65 0.27 -7.62 7.60
CA VAL A 65 0.06 -6.24 8.05
C VAL A 65 -0.90 -6.20 9.24
N GLU A 66 -1.99 -6.96 9.22
CA GLU A 66 -2.90 -7.09 10.37
C GLU A 66 -2.20 -7.65 11.61
N SER A 67 -1.34 -8.66 11.45
CA SER A 67 -0.53 -9.22 12.53
C SER A 67 0.43 -8.19 13.11
N PHE A 68 1.08 -7.40 12.26
CA PHE A 68 1.95 -6.30 12.66
C PHE A 68 1.18 -5.23 13.45
N CYS A 69 0.05 -4.72 12.92
CA CYS A 69 -0.82 -3.78 13.62
C CYS A 69 -1.29 -4.33 14.98
N ARG A 70 -1.58 -5.63 15.07
CA ARG A 70 -1.99 -6.27 16.33
C ARG A 70 -0.89 -6.23 17.36
N LYS A 71 0.35 -6.54 16.98
CA LYS A 71 1.49 -6.46 17.91
C LYS A 71 1.64 -5.05 18.47
N ILE A 72 1.50 -4.01 17.63
CA ILE A 72 1.52 -2.58 18.03
C ILE A 72 0.44 -2.32 19.06
N GLN A 73 -0.80 -2.63 18.71
CA GLN A 73 -1.95 -2.28 19.54
C GLN A 73 -2.09 -3.07 20.83
N GLU A 74 -1.50 -4.27 20.90
CA GLU A 74 -1.35 -5.06 22.12
C GLU A 74 -0.14 -4.61 22.96
N SER A 75 0.59 -3.57 22.53
CA SER A 75 1.74 -2.97 23.24
C SER A 75 2.85 -3.98 23.57
N LYS A 76 3.19 -4.86 22.62
CA LYS A 76 4.26 -5.87 22.81
C LYS A 76 5.67 -5.32 22.57
N PHE A 77 5.89 -4.00 22.67
CA PHE A 77 7.19 -3.37 22.51
C PHE A 77 7.67 -2.91 23.88
N ASP A 78 8.67 -3.61 24.40
CA ASP A 78 9.30 -3.29 25.67
C ASP A 78 10.13 -2.01 25.50
N PHE A 79 9.89 -1.04 26.37
CA PHE A 79 10.72 0.15 26.52
C PHE A 79 11.77 -0.12 27.59
N LEU A 80 12.96 0.46 27.45
CA LEU A 80 14.07 0.35 28.42
C LEU A 80 13.71 0.81 29.84
N THR A 81 12.69 1.64 30.00
CA THR A 81 12.21 2.10 31.30
C THR A 81 10.71 2.37 31.24
N ASN A 82 9.98 2.09 32.32
CA ASN A 82 8.56 2.38 32.49
C ASN A 82 8.26 3.85 32.19
N VAL A 83 8.00 4.20 30.93
CA VAL A 83 7.43 5.50 30.58
C VAL A 83 5.98 5.48 31.04
N ASP A 84 5.53 6.57 31.68
CA ASP A 84 4.18 6.65 32.22
C ASP A 84 3.14 6.20 31.18
N SER A 85 2.23 5.32 31.61
CA SER A 85 1.24 4.60 30.76
C SER A 85 0.39 5.48 29.81
N GLU A 86 0.39 6.79 30.00
CA GLU A 86 -0.33 7.74 29.15
C GLU A 86 0.46 8.13 27.90
N SER A 87 1.78 8.16 27.97
CA SER A 87 2.69 8.57 26.89
C SER A 87 2.95 7.47 25.85
N LEU A 88 2.86 6.20 26.27
CA LEU A 88 3.00 4.99 25.43
C LEU A 88 1.90 4.84 24.36
N LYS A 89 0.91 5.74 24.33
CA LYS A 89 -0.24 5.66 23.43
C LYS A 89 0.02 6.28 22.07
N VAL A 90 1.10 7.02 21.84
CA VAL A 90 1.39 7.63 20.53
C VAL A 90 2.56 6.90 19.88
N VAL A 91 2.29 6.26 18.75
CA VAL A 91 3.31 5.62 17.90
C VAL A 91 3.47 6.40 16.61
N GLN A 92 4.61 6.25 15.98
CA GLN A 92 4.79 6.60 14.58
C GLN A 92 4.93 5.32 13.76
N ILE A 93 4.32 5.32 12.58
CA ILE A 93 4.45 4.27 11.59
C ILE A 93 4.98 4.92 10.32
N TYR A 94 6.05 4.37 9.77
CA TYR A 94 6.54 4.80 8.48
C TYR A 94 6.70 3.62 7.54
N TYR A 95 6.48 3.88 6.27
CA TYR A 95 6.58 2.88 5.21
C TYR A 95 7.41 3.40 4.04
N HIS A 96 8.01 2.47 3.30
CA HIS A 96 8.81 2.78 2.12
C HIS A 96 8.78 1.62 1.12
N VAL A 97 8.65 1.94 -0.16
CA VAL A 97 8.67 0.96 -1.26
C VAL A 97 10.07 0.90 -1.87
N TYR A 98 10.82 -0.17 -1.59
CA TYR A 98 12.15 -0.40 -2.14
C TYR A 98 12.09 -1.10 -3.50
N TYR A 99 12.59 -0.40 -4.54
CA TYR A 99 12.99 -0.96 -5.84
C TYR A 99 12.02 -1.97 -6.49
N TRP A 100 10.70 -1.79 -6.29
CA TRP A 100 9.65 -2.63 -6.87
C TRP A 100 9.75 -4.13 -6.53
N SER A 101 10.36 -4.46 -5.40
CA SER A 101 10.49 -5.85 -4.91
C SER A 101 10.15 -6.00 -3.43
N GLU A 102 10.14 -4.89 -2.69
CA GLU A 102 10.00 -4.93 -1.24
C GLU A 102 9.24 -3.69 -0.74
N ILE A 103 8.37 -3.89 0.24
CA ILE A 103 7.80 -2.81 1.06
C ILE A 103 8.31 -2.99 2.49
N PHE A 104 8.94 -1.96 3.02
CA PHE A 104 9.36 -1.88 4.42
C PHE A 104 8.36 -1.05 5.21
N ILE A 105 7.95 -1.57 6.37
CA ILE A 105 7.09 -0.87 7.31
C ILE A 105 7.73 -1.00 8.69
N ALA A 106 7.82 0.10 9.42
CA ALA A 106 8.27 0.08 10.79
C ALA A 106 7.37 0.92 11.69
N SER A 107 7.35 0.55 12.97
CA SER A 107 6.66 1.28 14.01
C SER A 107 7.57 1.43 15.22
N GLU A 108 7.58 2.64 15.72
CA GLU A 108 8.29 3.02 16.93
C GLU A 108 7.44 4.04 17.71
N PRO A 109 7.80 4.35 18.95
CA PRO A 109 7.16 5.42 19.70
C PRO A 109 7.31 6.75 18.96
N GLU A 110 6.31 7.62 19.05
CA GLU A 110 6.40 8.93 18.38
C GLU A 110 7.50 9.78 19.02
N ASN A 111 8.49 10.17 18.20
CA ASN A 111 9.70 10.84 18.65
C ASN A 111 9.46 12.19 19.31
N SER A 112 8.34 12.84 18.93
CA SER A 112 7.88 14.09 19.54
C SER A 112 7.53 13.92 21.04
N PHE A 113 7.20 12.71 21.48
CA PHE A 113 6.91 12.40 22.88
C PHE A 113 8.02 11.58 23.56
N HIS A 114 8.82 10.84 22.77
CA HIS A 114 9.82 9.89 23.26
C HIS A 114 11.13 10.05 22.52
N LYS A 115 12.21 10.43 23.20
CA LYS A 115 13.50 10.58 22.51
C LYS A 115 14.02 9.23 22.01
N ASN A 116 14.53 9.21 20.77
CA ASN A 116 15.12 8.04 20.08
C ASN A 116 16.04 7.15 20.94
N GLU A 117 16.78 7.73 21.89
CA GLU A 117 17.67 7.00 22.81
C GLU A 117 16.93 6.00 23.72
N MET A 118 15.59 6.03 23.75
CA MET A 118 14.72 5.19 24.58
C MET A 118 14.08 4.00 23.83
N VAL A 119 14.35 3.85 22.53
CA VAL A 119 13.77 2.79 21.68
C VAL A 119 14.80 1.67 21.50
N GLU A 120 14.56 0.51 22.12
CA GLU A 120 15.48 -0.65 22.04
C GLU A 120 15.12 -1.58 20.86
N ASP A 121 13.85 -1.95 20.73
CA ASP A 121 13.35 -2.87 19.71
C ASP A 121 12.25 -2.22 18.86
N ARG A 122 12.65 -1.56 17.76
CA ARG A 122 11.71 -1.09 16.74
C ARG A 122 10.98 -2.27 16.11
N LEU A 123 9.66 -2.16 15.97
CA LEU A 123 8.91 -3.19 15.25
C LEU A 123 9.08 -2.98 13.74
N GLU A 124 9.54 -4.00 13.04
CA GLU A 124 9.74 -3.95 11.59
C GLU A 124 8.95 -5.05 10.89
N LEU A 125 8.53 -4.76 9.67
CA LEU A 125 7.86 -5.67 8.76
C LEU A 125 8.42 -5.46 7.35
N ILE A 126 8.97 -6.53 6.80
CA ILE A 126 9.45 -6.60 5.42
C ILE A 126 8.46 -7.42 4.60
N LEU A 127 7.99 -6.85 3.49
CA LEU A 127 7.02 -7.44 2.58
C LEU A 127 7.64 -7.58 1.19
N GLU A 128 8.23 -8.73 0.93
CA GLU A 128 8.78 -9.08 -0.38
C GLU A 128 7.68 -9.52 -1.36
N PHE A 129 7.77 -9.08 -2.62
CA PHE A 129 6.89 -9.50 -3.72
C PHE A 129 7.63 -9.72 -5.04
N ASP A 130 6.97 -10.44 -5.95
CA ASP A 130 7.41 -10.66 -7.33
C ASP A 130 6.32 -10.17 -8.29
N LEU A 131 6.71 -9.46 -9.34
CA LEU A 131 5.82 -8.86 -10.32
C LEU A 131 5.53 -9.76 -11.52
N LYS A 132 6.19 -10.92 -11.67
CA LYS A 132 6.07 -11.76 -12.86
C LYS A 132 4.63 -12.19 -13.18
N GLU A 133 3.85 -12.56 -12.18
CA GLU A 133 2.46 -13.00 -12.39
C GLU A 133 1.57 -11.82 -12.81
N LEU A 134 1.78 -10.65 -12.19
CA LEU A 134 1.10 -9.41 -12.60
C LEU A 134 1.46 -9.07 -14.06
N ARG A 135 2.75 -9.05 -14.40
CA ARG A 135 3.22 -8.80 -15.78
C ARG A 135 2.55 -9.72 -16.78
N HIS A 136 2.55 -11.01 -16.47
CA HIS A 136 1.97 -12.04 -17.34
C HIS A 136 0.48 -11.76 -17.60
N LEU A 137 -0.29 -11.45 -16.56
CA LEU A 137 -1.70 -11.11 -16.68
C LEU A 137 -1.93 -9.81 -17.47
N LEU A 138 -1.11 -8.77 -17.25
CA LEU A 138 -1.19 -7.52 -18.00
C LEU A 138 -0.94 -7.73 -19.49
N ILE A 139 0.04 -8.57 -19.85
CA ILE A 139 0.32 -8.93 -21.24
C ILE A 139 -0.87 -9.66 -21.87
N GLU A 140 -1.48 -10.63 -21.17
CA GLU A 140 -2.70 -11.30 -21.65
C GLU A 140 -3.85 -10.30 -21.91
N LEU A 141 -4.02 -9.30 -21.04
CA LEU A 141 -5.00 -8.22 -21.25
C LEU A 141 -4.69 -7.38 -22.48
N LEU A 142 -3.42 -6.99 -22.68
CA LEU A 142 -3.00 -6.22 -23.86
C LEU A 142 -3.21 -7.00 -25.16
N ILE A 143 -2.95 -8.31 -25.16
CA ILE A 143 -3.22 -9.19 -26.31
C ILE A 143 -4.73 -9.19 -26.63
N VAL A 144 -5.59 -9.25 -25.61
CA VAL A 144 -7.05 -9.18 -25.78
C VAL A 144 -7.49 -7.81 -26.31
N PHE A 145 -6.87 -6.72 -25.84
CA PHE A 145 -7.09 -5.37 -26.35
C PHE A 145 -6.52 -5.17 -27.76
N ASN A 146 -5.61 -6.04 -28.19
CA ASN A 146 -4.89 -5.97 -29.47
C ASN A 146 -4.22 -4.61 -29.65
N VAL A 147 -3.49 -4.16 -28.64
CA VAL A 147 -2.69 -2.92 -28.65
C VAL A 147 -1.22 -3.24 -28.91
N ASP A 148 -0.49 -2.29 -29.48
CA ASP A 148 0.98 -2.36 -29.55
C ASP A 148 1.56 -1.89 -28.22
N TYR A 149 2.41 -2.70 -27.59
CA TYR A 149 3.00 -2.44 -26.27
C TYR A 149 4.52 -2.66 -26.27
N LYS A 150 5.16 -2.63 -27.44
CA LYS A 150 6.61 -2.89 -27.59
C LYS A 150 7.49 -1.98 -26.72
N GLU A 151 7.10 -0.73 -26.51
CA GLU A 151 7.87 0.21 -25.70
C GLU A 151 8.05 -0.28 -24.24
N PHE A 152 7.06 -1.00 -23.68
CA PHE A 152 7.14 -1.64 -22.36
C PHE A 152 7.86 -3.01 -22.34
N ILE A 153 8.33 -3.47 -23.48
CA ILE A 153 9.23 -4.62 -23.58
C ILE A 153 10.69 -4.15 -23.52
N GLU A 154 10.95 -2.93 -23.98
CA GLU A 154 12.30 -2.45 -24.29
C GLU A 154 12.81 -1.43 -23.26
N ASP A 155 11.98 -0.46 -22.84
CA ASP A 155 12.45 0.71 -22.08
C ASP A 155 11.76 0.91 -20.72
N GLU A 156 10.53 0.45 -20.54
CA GLU A 156 9.74 0.68 -19.31
C GLU A 156 9.05 -0.58 -18.76
N SER A 157 8.76 -0.58 -17.45
CA SER A 157 8.03 -1.68 -16.78
C SER A 157 6.53 -1.37 -16.72
N ILE A 158 5.72 -2.14 -17.44
CA ILE A 158 4.27 -1.96 -17.51
C ILE A 158 3.58 -2.15 -16.15
N GLU A 159 4.17 -2.96 -15.28
CA GLU A 159 3.66 -3.30 -13.96
C GLU A 159 3.70 -2.11 -13.00
N THR A 160 4.63 -1.17 -13.21
CA THR A 160 4.96 -0.12 -12.23
C THR A 160 4.99 1.30 -12.81
N HIS A 161 4.87 1.47 -14.13
CA HIS A 161 4.87 2.79 -14.79
C HIS A 161 3.87 3.75 -14.13
N GLU A 162 4.32 4.86 -13.53
CA GLU A 162 3.45 5.84 -12.84
C GLU A 162 2.52 5.25 -11.76
N LEU A 163 2.82 4.07 -11.21
CA LEU A 163 1.99 3.44 -10.18
C LEU A 163 2.22 4.11 -8.82
N MET A 164 1.16 4.63 -8.21
CA MET A 164 1.18 5.25 -6.87
C MET A 164 1.12 4.18 -5.76
N VAL A 165 2.17 3.35 -5.64
CA VAL A 165 2.18 2.24 -4.65
C VAL A 165 2.11 2.75 -3.22
N ASP A 166 2.66 3.91 -2.92
CA ASP A 166 2.62 4.49 -1.58
C ASP A 166 1.18 4.67 -1.08
N GLU A 167 0.26 5.13 -1.94
CA GLU A 167 -1.17 5.25 -1.60
C GLU A 167 -1.82 3.89 -1.36
N LEU A 168 -1.44 2.86 -2.12
CA LEU A 168 -1.96 1.51 -1.93
C LEU A 168 -1.50 0.91 -0.59
N VAL A 169 -0.23 1.11 -0.23
CA VAL A 169 0.34 0.65 1.04
C VAL A 169 -0.28 1.42 2.21
N GLU A 170 -0.42 2.73 2.11
CA GLU A 170 -1.08 3.56 3.12
C GLU A 170 -2.52 3.07 3.38
N ASN A 171 -3.27 2.83 2.30
CA ASN A 171 -4.64 2.32 2.38
C ASN A 171 -4.71 0.94 3.06
N LEU A 172 -3.79 0.02 2.74
CA LEU A 172 -3.72 -1.29 3.40
C LEU A 172 -3.44 -1.13 4.90
N LEU A 173 -2.47 -0.30 5.27
CA LEU A 173 -2.10 -0.03 6.66
C LEU A 173 -3.26 0.56 7.44
N ARG A 174 -3.93 1.58 6.91
CA ARG A 174 -5.08 2.22 7.56
C ARG A 174 -6.26 1.28 7.74
N LYS A 175 -6.62 0.52 6.70
CA LYS A 175 -7.69 -0.50 6.78
C LYS A 175 -7.37 -1.54 7.87
N SER A 176 -6.14 -2.04 7.88
CA SER A 176 -5.68 -3.03 8.86
C SER A 176 -5.64 -2.45 10.27
N TRP A 177 -5.10 -1.24 10.43
CA TRP A 177 -5.04 -0.53 11.70
C TRP A 177 -6.42 -0.35 12.33
N ALA A 178 -7.37 0.20 11.58
CA ALA A 178 -8.72 0.46 12.06
C ALA A 178 -9.46 -0.83 12.46
N LYS A 179 -9.33 -1.88 11.65
CA LYS A 179 -9.88 -3.21 11.96
C LYS A 179 -9.32 -3.74 13.29
N ILE A 180 -8.01 -3.76 13.41
CA ILE A 180 -7.34 -4.35 14.58
C ILE A 180 -7.58 -3.50 15.84
N LYS A 181 -7.72 -2.18 15.70
CA LYS A 181 -8.00 -1.26 16.83
C LYS A 181 -9.34 -1.56 17.45
N LYS A 182 -10.33 -1.81 16.59
CA LYS A 182 -11.66 -2.24 17.01
C LYS A 182 -11.63 -3.59 17.71
N GLU A 183 -10.86 -4.56 17.20
CA GLU A 183 -10.78 -5.90 17.76
C GLU A 183 -10.05 -5.96 19.11
N THR A 184 -8.99 -5.16 19.26
CA THR A 184 -8.16 -5.11 20.48
C THR A 184 -8.69 -4.11 21.51
N ASN A 185 -9.64 -3.24 21.12
CA ASN A 185 -10.08 -2.09 21.91
C ASN A 185 -8.90 -1.21 22.37
N SER A 186 -7.88 -1.09 21.51
CA SER A 186 -6.65 -0.38 21.84
C SER A 186 -6.87 1.13 21.87
N LYS A 187 -6.20 1.79 22.81
CA LYS A 187 -6.17 3.25 22.95
C LYS A 187 -4.95 3.88 22.27
N ILE A 188 -4.10 3.08 21.64
CA ILE A 188 -2.92 3.56 20.92
C ILE A 188 -3.40 4.33 19.68
N VAL A 189 -2.92 5.56 19.53
CA VAL A 189 -3.05 6.45 18.38
C VAL A 189 -1.68 6.59 17.72
N GLY A 190 -1.62 7.17 16.52
CA GLY A 190 -0.31 7.37 15.92
C GLY A 190 -0.28 8.15 14.63
N THR A 191 0.93 8.46 14.23
CA THR A 191 1.26 9.08 12.95
C THR A 191 1.52 8.02 11.89
N LEU A 192 1.25 8.36 10.64
CA LEU A 192 1.62 7.60 9.46
C LEU A 192 2.33 8.55 8.49
N PHE A 193 3.52 8.17 8.00
CA PHE A 193 4.23 8.95 6.99
C PHE A 193 5.08 8.08 6.05
N GLU A 194 5.33 8.59 4.85
CA GLU A 194 6.22 7.95 3.87
C GLU A 194 7.69 8.25 4.21
N GLY A 195 8.51 7.21 4.35
CA GLY A 195 9.89 7.30 4.85
C GLY A 195 10.88 8.06 3.95
N THR A 196 10.47 8.45 2.73
CA THR A 196 11.28 9.30 1.83
C THR A 196 11.22 10.79 2.21
N GLY A 197 10.29 11.19 3.07
CA GLY A 197 10.07 12.59 3.46
C GLY A 197 9.36 13.43 2.40
N LEU A 198 8.76 12.80 1.37
CA LEU A 198 7.98 13.48 0.32
C LEU A 198 6.49 13.64 0.68
N GLY A 199 6.04 13.00 1.76
CA GLY A 199 4.68 13.09 2.29
C GLY A 199 4.56 14.03 3.49
N SER A 200 3.32 14.27 3.93
CA SER A 200 3.04 14.94 5.20
C SER A 200 2.60 13.95 6.25
N THR A 201 2.98 14.18 7.50
CA THR A 201 2.53 13.37 8.63
C THR A 201 1.01 13.42 8.77
N ILE A 202 0.37 12.26 8.74
CA ILE A 202 -1.08 12.13 8.96
C ILE A 202 -1.38 11.32 10.23
N ASP A 203 -2.54 11.56 10.81
CA ASP A 203 -3.09 10.71 11.86
C ASP A 203 -3.61 9.40 11.25
N ILE A 204 -3.11 8.25 11.71
CA ILE A 204 -3.48 6.95 11.14
C ILE A 204 -4.95 6.58 11.38
N ASP A 205 -5.60 7.15 12.40
CA ASP A 205 -7.01 6.87 12.74
C ASP A 205 -7.99 7.66 11.87
N THR A 206 -7.66 8.91 11.50
CA THR A 206 -8.60 9.87 10.88
C THR A 206 -8.15 10.40 9.53
N SER A 207 -6.87 10.24 9.18
CA SER A 207 -6.24 10.82 7.98
C SER A 207 -6.17 12.33 7.96
N GLU A 208 -6.41 12.96 9.10
CA GLU A 208 -6.16 14.38 9.25
C GLU A 208 -4.65 14.63 9.15
N LYS A 209 -4.28 15.59 8.29
CA LYS A 209 -2.90 16.06 8.20
C LYS A 209 -2.55 16.82 9.47
N ILE A 210 -1.44 16.46 10.09
CA ILE A 210 -1.01 17.00 11.39
C ILE A 210 -0.10 18.21 11.18
N GLY A 211 0.98 18.02 10.42
CA GLY A 211 2.11 18.95 10.34
C GLY A 211 3.42 18.16 10.36
N ASP A 212 4.55 18.85 10.21
CA ASP A 212 5.87 18.20 10.10
C ASP A 212 6.81 18.60 11.26
N THR A 213 6.33 19.40 12.20
CA THR A 213 7.09 19.82 13.39
C THR A 213 6.67 19.08 14.64
N GLU A 214 7.62 18.92 15.57
CA GLU A 214 7.38 18.32 16.90
C GLU A 214 6.23 19.01 17.65
N ASP A 215 6.20 20.35 17.64
CA ASP A 215 5.14 21.14 18.30
C ASP A 215 3.75 20.86 17.70
N GLU A 216 3.63 20.75 16.38
CA GLU A 216 2.36 20.43 15.70
C GLU A 216 1.85 19.04 16.07
N ILE A 217 2.74 18.05 16.13
CA ILE A 217 2.41 16.67 16.52
C ILE A 217 1.96 16.62 17.98
N ILE A 218 2.69 17.28 18.88
CA ILE A 218 2.34 17.37 20.31
C ILE A 218 0.96 18.03 20.49
N ASP A 219 0.74 19.19 19.86
CA ASP A 219 -0.51 19.95 19.96
C ASP A 219 -1.71 19.18 19.41
N PHE A 220 -1.50 18.34 18.39
CA PHE A 220 -2.55 17.52 17.81
C PHE A 220 -2.99 16.40 18.76
N PHE A 221 -2.04 15.61 19.29
CA PHE A 221 -2.39 14.47 20.15
C PHE A 221 -2.78 14.87 21.57
N ASN A 222 -2.28 15.99 22.11
CA ASN A 222 -2.74 16.52 23.40
C ASN A 222 -4.24 16.90 23.41
N LYS A 223 -4.85 17.13 22.23
CA LYS A 223 -6.30 17.37 22.12
C LYS A 223 -7.12 16.06 22.08
N LYS A 224 -6.47 14.93 21.81
CA LYS A 224 -7.11 13.60 21.62
C LYS A 224 -6.95 12.67 22.82
N ILE A 225 -5.91 12.86 23.64
CA ILE A 225 -5.60 12.05 24.84
C ILE A 225 -6.25 12.66 26.07
#